data_AF-A0A5J4R596-F1
#
_entry.id   AF-A0A5J4R596-F1
#
_cell.length_a   1.000
_cell.length_b   1.000
_cell.length_c   1.000
_cell.angle_alpha   90.00
_cell.angle_beta   90.00
_cell.angle_gamma   90.00
#
_symmetry.space_group_name_H-M   'P 1'
#
loop_
_entity.id
_entity.type
_entity.pdbx_description
1 polymer ?
#
loop_
_entity_poly.entity_id
_entity_poly.type
_entity_poly.pdbx_seq_one_letter_code
_entity_poly.pdbx_strand_id
1 'polypeptide(L)' 'MKLISFSYHDKTKNWGFDALDFHKLTLLVGASGVGKTKILGAIEQLKKIAEGDSFNG' A
#
# COMPACT_ATOMS: atom_id res chain seq x y z
N MET A 1 6.58 12.93 1.51
CA MET A 1 5.20 12.48 1.16
C MET A 1 4.39 12.33 2.45
N LYS A 2 3.14 12.80 2.48
CA LYS A 2 2.18 12.50 3.56
C LYS A 2 1.04 11.66 2.97
N LEU A 3 0.84 10.45 3.49
CA LEU A 3 -0.27 9.58 3.10
C LEU A 3 -1.50 9.98 3.92
N ILE A 4 -2.63 10.25 3.26
CA ILE A 4 -3.90 10.62 3.91
C ILE A 4 -4.82 9.39 3.91
N SER A 5 -5.08 8.88 2.71
CA SER A 5 -5.80 7.65 2.45
C SER A 5 -5.10 6.88 1.35
N PHE A 6 -5.23 5.55 1.34
CA PHE A 6 -4.64 4.69 0.32
C PHE A 6 -5.57 3.54 -0.02
N SER A 7 -5.75 3.29 -1.32
CA SER A 7 -6.47 2.16 -1.88
C SER A 7 -5.53 1.42 -2.83
N TYR A 8 -5.56 0.10 -2.85
CA TYR A 8 -4.68 -0.67 -3.73
C TYR A 8 -5.36 -1.95 -4.20
N HIS A 9 -5.23 -2.24 -5.49
CA HIS A 9 -5.74 -3.47 -6.09
C HIS A 9 -4.75 -4.02 -7.13
N ASP A 10 -4.14 -5.16 -6.81
CA ASP A 10 -3.37 -5.97 -7.74
C ASP A 10 -4.31 -6.99 -8.41
N LYS A 11 -4.72 -6.67 -9.64
CA LYS A 11 -5.61 -7.51 -10.45
C LYS A 11 -4.97 -8.86 -10.82
N THR A 12 -3.64 -8.94 -10.91
CA THR A 12 -2.94 -10.19 -11.27
C THR A 12 -2.98 -11.21 -10.14
N LYS A 13 -2.93 -10.72 -8.89
CA LYS A 13 -2.99 -11.55 -7.68
C LYS A 13 -4.36 -11.62 -7.04
N ASN A 14 -5.36 -10.94 -7.63
CA ASN A 14 -6.69 -10.74 -7.07
C ASN A 14 -6.64 -10.35 -5.58
N TRP A 15 -5.78 -9.39 -5.26
CA TRP A 15 -5.54 -8.95 -3.89
C TRP A 15 -5.54 -7.44 -3.81
N GLY A 16 -6.20 -6.90 -2.81
CA GLY A 16 -6.30 -5.46 -2.61
C GLY A 16 -7.06 -5.10 -1.35
N PHE A 17 -7.28 -3.81 -1.18
CA PHE A 17 -8.07 -3.21 -0.13
C PHE A 17 -8.63 -1.86 -0.61
N ASP A 18 -9.82 -1.53 -0.13
CA ASP A 18 -10.58 -0.40 -0.67
C ASP A 18 -10.13 0.95 -0.11
N ALA A 19 -9.93 1.07 1.20
CA ALA A 19 -9.38 2.29 1.79
C ALA A 19 -8.71 1.99 3.14
N LEU A 20 -7.50 2.52 3.30
CA LEU A 20 -6.79 2.63 4.57
C LEU A 20 -6.49 4.10 4.84
N ASP A 21 -7.00 4.62 5.94
CA ASP A 21 -6.72 5.98 6.40
C ASP A 21 -5.46 6.00 7.26
N PHE A 22 -4.65 7.05 7.08
CA PHE A 22 -3.39 7.22 7.77
C PHE A 22 -3.41 8.47 8.65
N HIS A 23 -3.07 8.28 9.92
CA HIS A 23 -2.84 9.36 10.88
C HIS A 23 -1.35 9.66 11.03
N LYS A 24 -1.01 10.65 11.86
CA LYS A 24 0.38 11.03 12.19
C LYS A 24 1.23 9.82 12.58
N LEU A 25 0.63 8.87 13.30
CA LEU A 25 1.20 7.56 13.60
C LEU A 25 0.11 6.51 13.36
N THR A 26 0.41 5.51 12.53
CA THR A 26 -0.48 4.39 12.23
C THR A 26 0.32 3.11 12.43
N LEU A 27 -0.16 2.20 13.27
CA LEU A 27 0.50 0.92 13.52
C LEU A 27 -0.12 -0.18 12.65
N LEU A 28 0.73 -0.92 11.95
CA LEU A 28 0.32 -2.09 11.17
C LEU A 28 0.53 -3.36 11.99
N VAL A 29 -0.52 -3.81 12.68
CA VAL A 29 -0.49 -4.97 13.60
C VAL A 29 -1.53 -6.03 13.20
N GLY A 30 -1.30 -7.27 13.60
CA GLY A 30 -2.19 -8.40 13.32
C GLY A 30 -1.44 -9.73 13.29
N ALA A 31 -2.17 -10.84 13.21
CA ALA A 31 -1.62 -12.19 13.18
C ALA A 31 -0.62 -12.42 12.03
N SER A 32 0.16 -13.50 12.10
CA SER A 32 1.07 -13.87 11.00
C SER A 32 0.29 -14.15 9.72
N GLY A 33 0.85 -13.80 8.55
CA GLY A 33 0.23 -14.08 7.24
C GLY A 33 -0.91 -13.16 6.80
N VAL A 34 -1.41 -12.25 7.64
CA VAL A 34 -2.59 -11.39 7.31
C VAL A 34 -2.34 -10.30 6.25
N GLY A 35 -1.13 -10.23 5.68
CA GLY A 35 -0.84 -9.30 4.57
C GLY A 35 -0.16 -7.98 4.93
N LYS A 36 0.33 -7.82 6.17
CA LYS A 36 1.06 -6.60 6.62
C LYS A 36 2.19 -6.21 5.64
N THR A 37 3.03 -7.17 5.24
CA THR A 37 4.13 -6.92 4.28
C THR A 37 3.62 -6.52 2.90
N LYS A 38 2.45 -7.02 2.47
CA LYS A 38 1.86 -6.65 1.17
C LYS A 38 1.39 -5.20 1.16
N ILE A 39 0.80 -4.73 2.26
CA ILE A 39 0.41 -3.32 2.43
C ILE A 39 1.64 -2.41 2.36
N LEU A 40 2.73 -2.76 3.06
CA LEU A 40 3.98 -2.00 2.97
C LEU A 40 4.55 -1.98 1.53
N GLY A 41 4.53 -3.12 0.84
CA GLY A 41 4.97 -3.19 -0.57
C GLY A 41 4.12 -2.33 -1.51
N ALA A 42 2.80 -2.27 -1.28
CA ALA A 42 1.89 -1.41 -2.03
C ALA A 42 2.18 0.09 -1.79
N ILE A 43 2.48 0.48 -0.55
CA ILE A 43 2.88 1.86 -0.21
C ILE A 43 4.21 2.22 -0.89
N GLU A 44 5.18 1.31 -0.91
CA GLU A 44 6.48 1.55 -1.56
C GLU A 44 6.33 1.68 -3.08
N GLN A 45 5.45 0.90 -3.71
CA GLN A 45 5.12 1.05 -5.13
C GLN A 45 4.47 2.41 -5.42
N LEU A 46 3.51 2.83 -4.59
CA LEU A 46 2.90 4.16 -4.72
C LEU A 46 3.95 5.27 -4.63
N LYS A 47 4.88 5.16 -3.67
CA LYS A 47 5.97 6.12 -3.51
C LYS A 47 6.83 6.22 -4.78
N LYS A 48 7.25 5.09 -5.34
CA LYS A 48 8.04 5.04 -6.58
C LYS A 48 7.32 5.72 -7.75
N ILE A 49 6.04 5.40 -7.94
CA ILE A 49 5.21 6.03 -8.97
C ILE A 49 5.14 7.54 -8.77
N ALA A 50 4.94 8.00 -7.53
CA ALA A 50 4.92 9.43 -7.21
C ALA A 50 6.27 10.13 -7.42
N GLU A 51 7.38 9.39 -7.36
CA GLU A 51 8.74 9.85 -7.66
C GLU A 51 9.06 9.85 -9.17
N GLY A 52 8.14 9.36 -10.00
CA GLY A 52 8.27 9.34 -11.46
C GLY A 52 8.83 8.03 -12.02
N ASP A 53 9.00 7.00 -11.18
CA ASP A 53 9.35 5.67 -11.66
C ASP A 53 8.19 5.08 -12.49
N SER A 54 8.53 4.44 -13.61
CA SER A 54 7.56 3.63 -14.34
C SER A 54 7.26 2.35 -13.57
N PHE A 55 5.97 2.06 -13.44
CA PHE A 55 5.47 0.79 -12.94
C PHE A 55 4.61 0.16 -14.02
N ASN A 56 5.15 -0.87 -14.67
CA ASN A 56 4.60 -1.59 -15.84
C ASN A 56 4.71 -0.90 -17.22
N GLY A 57 5.67 0.01 -17.41
CA GLY A 57 6.03 0.54 -18.74
C GLY A 57 5.37 1.87 -19.04
#